data_AF-A0A5D8Z510-F1
#
_entry.id   AF-A0A5D8Z510-F1
#
_cell.length_a   1.000
_cell.length_b   1.000
_cell.length_c   1.000
_cell.angle_alpha   90.00
_cell.angle_beta   90.00
_cell.angle_gamma   90.00
#
_symmetry.space_group_name_H-M   'P 1'
#
loop_
_entity.id
_entity.type
_entity.pdbx_description
1 polymer ?
#
loop_
_entity_poly.entity_id
_entity_poly.type
_entity_poly.pdbx_seq_one_letter_code
_entity_poly.pdbx_strand_id
1 'polypeptide(L)'
;MLPIHNAFWAGVVDVCGPQMRAAGIEKFQAVAVISADGTVTEYLPDSSAPPLRCFSKQMVGRKYPAPPQAPFYERYTVSLGGS
;
A
#
# COMPACT_ATOMS: atom_id res chain seq x y z
N MET A 1 10.30 9.95 -2.80
CA MET A 1 9.10 9.76 -1.97
C MET A 1 9.26 10.65 -0.75
N LEU A 2 8.28 11.50 -0.40
CA LEU A 2 8.36 12.29 0.84
C LEU A 2 8.53 11.35 2.06
N PRO A 3 9.24 11.76 3.13
CA PRO A 3 9.46 10.93 4.32
C PRO A 3 8.18 10.38 4.94
N ILE A 4 7.06 11.11 4.80
CA ILE A 4 5.76 10.69 5.34
C ILE A 4 5.19 9.45 4.66
N HIS A 5 5.51 9.22 3.37
CA HIS A 5 5.14 7.99 2.69
C HIS A 5 5.88 6.80 3.30
N ASN A 6 7.17 6.96 3.63
CA ASN A 6 7.96 5.87 4.20
C ASN A 6 7.44 5.45 5.58
N ALA A 7 7.06 6.43 6.43
CA ALA A 7 6.45 6.16 7.73
C ALA A 7 5.10 5.44 7.61
N PHE A 8 4.29 5.83 6.62
CA PHE A 8 3.01 5.17 6.33
C PHE A 8 3.19 3.70 5.90
N TRP A 9 4.23 3.42 5.10
CA TRP A 9 4.50 2.09 4.55
C TRP A 9 5.21 1.13 5.51
N ALA A 10 6.07 1.62 6.40
CA ALA A 10 6.94 0.78 7.25
C ALA A 10 6.17 -0.35 7.96
N GLY A 11 5.12 0.00 8.71
CA GLY A 11 4.32 -1.01 9.43
C GLY A 11 3.51 -1.96 8.53
N VAL A 12 3.20 -1.57 7.28
CA VAL A 12 2.51 -2.47 6.34
C VAL A 12 3.49 -3.47 5.75
N VAL A 13 4.69 -3.01 5.37
CA VAL A 13 5.74 -3.85 4.80
C VAL A 13 6.28 -4.83 5.83
N ASP A 14 6.40 -4.44 7.09
CA ASP A 14 6.84 -5.35 8.16
C ASP A 14 5.84 -6.51 8.36
N VAL A 15 4.53 -6.22 8.30
CA VAL A 15 3.47 -7.22 8.49
C VAL A 15 3.30 -8.11 7.25
N CYS A 16 3.26 -7.52 6.05
CA CYS A 16 2.89 -8.24 4.83
C CYS A 16 4.10 -8.72 3.99
N GLY A 17 5.27 -8.11 4.18
CA GLY A 17 6.49 -8.40 3.42
C GLY A 17 6.97 -9.85 3.50
N PRO A 18 6.99 -10.51 4.67
CA PRO A 18 7.43 -11.91 4.77
C PRO A 18 6.61 -12.88 3.88
N GLN A 19 5.28 -12.75 3.86
CA GLN A 19 4.40 -13.58 3.03
C GLN A 19 4.66 -13.37 1.52
N MET A 20 4.92 -12.13 1.13
CA MET A 20 5.21 -11.78 -0.26
C MET A 20 6.55 -12.33 -0.73
N ARG A 21 7.60 -12.18 0.09
CA ARG A 21 8.93 -12.72 -0.21
C ARG A 21 8.90 -14.25 -0.30
N ALA A 22 8.18 -14.91 0.60
CA ALA A 22 7.98 -16.36 0.55
C ALA A 22 7.26 -16.83 -0.72
N ALA A 23 6.44 -15.96 -1.34
CA ALA A 23 5.78 -16.21 -2.62
C ALA A 23 6.59 -15.80 -3.86
N GLY A 24 7.84 -15.36 -3.68
CA GLY A 24 8.71 -14.90 -4.77
C GLY A 24 8.30 -13.56 -5.37
N ILE A 25 7.47 -12.78 -4.67
CA ILE A 25 7.05 -11.46 -5.14
C ILE A 25 7.96 -10.40 -4.52
N GLU A 26 8.75 -9.74 -5.37
CA GLU A 26 9.70 -8.70 -4.95
C GLU A 26 9.17 -7.28 -5.14
N LYS A 27 8.23 -7.12 -6.08
CA LYS A 27 7.67 -5.84 -6.51
C LYS A 27 6.25 -6.01 -7.00
N PHE A 28 5.40 -5.03 -6.71
CA PHE A 28 4.05 -4.93 -7.28
C PHE A 28 3.62 -3.46 -7.35
N GLN A 29 2.57 -3.19 -8.12
CA GLN A 29 1.90 -1.89 -8.14
C GLN A 29 0.54 -1.97 -7.48
N ALA A 30 0.05 -0.85 -6.98
CA ALA A 30 -1.30 -0.75 -6.47
C ALA A 30 -1.85 0.66 -6.63
N VAL A 31 -3.17 0.77 -6.70
CA VAL A 31 -3.89 2.04 -6.62
C VAL A 31 -4.62 2.10 -5.29
N ALA A 32 -4.44 3.21 -4.55
CA ALA A 32 -5.29 3.53 -3.41
C ALA A 32 -6.25 4.66 -3.76
N VAL A 33 -7.46 4.58 -3.21
CA VAL A 33 -8.42 5.69 -3.21
C VAL A 33 -8.38 6.30 -1.82
N ILE A 34 -8.09 7.60 -1.75
CA ILE A 34 -7.94 8.35 -0.50
C ILE A 34 -9.03 9.42 -0.45
N SER A 35 -9.81 9.39 0.62
CA SER A 35 -10.87 10.37 0.90
C SER A 35 -10.30 11.70 1.39
N ALA A 36 -11.16 12.73 1.47
CA ALA A 36 -10.77 14.10 1.82
C ALA A 36 -10.09 14.20 3.19
N ASP A 37 -10.42 13.32 4.13
CA ASP A 37 -9.84 13.31 5.47
C ASP A 37 -8.57 12.44 5.58
N GLY A 38 -8.05 11.98 4.43
CA GLY A 38 -6.87 11.13 4.34
C GLY A 38 -7.13 9.65 4.56
N THR A 39 -8.38 9.19 4.76
CA THR A 39 -8.66 7.76 4.91
C THR A 39 -8.53 7.04 3.58
N VAL A 40 -7.76 5.97 3.53
CA VAL A 40 -7.72 5.03 2.40
C VAL A 40 -9.04 4.24 2.38
N THR A 41 -9.88 4.47 1.38
CA THR A 41 -11.17 3.78 1.23
C THR A 41 -11.05 2.51 0.41
N GLU A 42 -10.12 2.46 -0.54
CA GLU A 42 -9.86 1.31 -1.39
C GLU A 42 -8.37 1.11 -1.62
N TYR A 43 -7.96 -0.14 -1.77
CA TYR A 43 -6.59 -0.50 -2.13
C TYR A 43 -6.57 -1.72 -3.06
N LEU A 44 -6.15 -1.47 -4.30
CA LEU A 44 -6.23 -2.40 -5.42
C LEU A 44 -4.83 -2.71 -5.96
N PRO A 45 -4.23 -3.85 -5.57
CA PRO A 45 -3.00 -4.35 -6.18
C PRO A 45 -3.23 -4.70 -7.67
N ASP A 46 -2.18 -4.57 -8.47
CA ASP A 46 -2.15 -4.89 -9.91
C ASP A 46 -2.23 -6.39 -10.22
N SER A 47 -2.14 -7.23 -9.19
CA SER A 47 -2.24 -8.68 -9.26
C SER A 47 -3.22 -9.22 -8.21
N SER A 48 -3.97 -10.26 -8.59
CA SER A 48 -4.89 -10.98 -7.71
C SER A 48 -4.19 -12.07 -6.86
N ALA A 49 -2.86 -12.12 -6.89
CA ALA A 49 -2.08 -13.10 -6.14
C ALA A 49 -2.50 -13.12 -4.66
N PRO A 50 -2.86 -14.30 -4.09
CA PRO A 50 -3.33 -14.37 -2.70
C PRO A 50 -2.45 -13.66 -1.66
N PRO A 51 -1.10 -13.64 -1.78
CA PRO A 51 -0.22 -12.87 -0.90
C PRO A 51 -0.51 -11.36 -0.83
N LEU A 52 -0.97 -10.75 -1.92
CA LEU A 52 -1.25 -9.32 -1.99
C LEU A 52 -2.48 -8.90 -1.18
N ARG A 53 -3.34 -9.85 -0.79
CA ARG A 53 -4.52 -9.58 0.04
C ARG A 53 -4.17 -9.00 1.41
N CYS A 54 -2.97 -9.31 1.93
CA CYS A 54 -2.49 -8.70 3.18
C CYS A 54 -2.42 -7.17 3.06
N PHE A 55 -1.90 -6.67 1.94
CA PHE A 55 -1.80 -5.23 1.70
C PHE A 55 -3.17 -4.58 1.63
N SER A 56 -4.12 -5.13 0.86
CA SER A 56 -5.49 -4.59 0.82
C SER A 56 -6.13 -4.52 2.22
N LYS A 57 -5.96 -5.56 3.04
CA LYS A 57 -6.49 -5.58 4.41
C LYS A 57 -5.82 -4.56 5.32
N GLN A 58 -4.51 -4.40 5.22
CA GLN A 58 -3.77 -3.47 6.07
C GLN A 58 -3.96 -2.02 5.66
N MET A 59 -4.22 -1.75 4.38
CA MET A 59 -4.28 -0.41 3.82
C MET A 59 -5.63 0.26 3.99
N VAL A 60 -6.74 -0.47 3.74
CA VAL A 60 -8.09 0.10 3.87
C VAL A 60 -8.34 0.54 5.32
N GLY A 61 -8.81 1.78 5.49
CA GLY A 61 -9.04 2.41 6.80
C GLY A 61 -7.81 3.10 7.40
N ARG A 62 -6.60 2.92 6.85
CA ARG A 62 -5.43 3.67 7.32
C ARG A 62 -5.51 5.15 6.96
N LYS A 63 -4.97 5.98 7.84
CA LYS A 63 -4.80 7.41 7.60
C LYS A 63 -3.52 7.65 6.82
N TYR A 64 -3.70 8.36 5.72
CA TYR A 64 -2.68 8.92 4.87
C TYR A 64 -2.75 10.45 4.96
N PRO A 65 -1.70 11.21 4.61
CA PRO A 65 -1.81 12.66 4.50
C PRO A 65 -3.02 13.06 3.65
N ALA A 66 -3.80 14.02 4.17
CA ALA A 66 -4.98 14.50 3.48
C ALA A 66 -4.60 15.07 2.10
N PRO A 67 -5.18 14.56 1.01
CA PRO A 67 -4.87 15.04 -0.33
C PRO A 67 -5.49 16.41 -0.57
N PRO A 68 -4.96 17.22 -1.51
CA PRO A 68 -5.52 18.53 -1.84
C PRO A 68 -6.89 18.47 -2.52
N GLN A 69 -7.29 17.31 -3.04
CA GLN A 69 -8.56 17.05 -3.72
C GLN A 69 -9.03 15.62 -3.41
N ALA A 70 -10.34 15.35 -3.45
CA ALA A 70 -10.91 14.03 -3.15
C ALA A 70 -12.03 13.62 -4.15
N PRO A 71 -12.16 12.31 -4.48
CA PRO A 71 -11.25 11.23 -4.11
C PRO A 71 -9.88 11.37 -4.81
N PHE A 72 -8.81 11.11 -4.07
CA PHE A 72 -7.46 11.12 -4.61
C PHE A 72 -7.03 9.70 -4.96
N TYR A 73 -6.59 9.50 -6.19
CA TYR A 73 -6.07 8.21 -6.66
C TYR A 73 -4.56 8.25 -6.64
N GLU A 74 -3.96 7.42 -5.78
CA GLU A 74 -2.52 7.32 -5.68
C GLU A 74 -2.03 5.96 -6.17
N ARG A 75 -1.14 5.98 -7.16
CA ARG A 75 -0.47 4.79 -7.65
C ARG A 75 0.85 4.60 -6.90
N TYR A 76 0.97 3.47 -6.21
CA TYR A 76 2.19 3.04 -5.55
C TYR A 76 2.95 2.04 -6.39
N THR A 77 4.27 2.13 -6.35
CA THR A 77 5.16 1.02 -6.71
C THR A 77 5.82 0.57 -5.42
N VAL A 78 5.47 -0.62 -4.95
CA VAL A 78 6.00 -1.17 -3.70
C VAL A 78 7.11 -2.15 -4.05
N SER A 79 8.32 -1.85 -3.57
CA SER A 79 9.47 -2.76 -3.66
C SER A 79 9.73 -3.30 -2.26
N LEU A 80 9.79 -4.62 -2.13
CA LEU A 80 9.97 -5.28 -0.83
C LEU A 80 11.43 -5.48 -0.44
N GLY A 81 12.36 -5.10 -1.33
CA GLY A 81 13.78 -5.36 -1.18
C GLY A 81 14.10 -6.85 -1.31
N GLY A 82 14.97 -7.18 -2.26
CA GLY A 82 15.71 -8.44 -2.21
C GLY A 82 16.74 -8.32 -1.09
N SER A 83 16.79 -9.36 -0.25
CA SER A 83 17.83 -9.57 0.76
C SER A 83 19.23 -9.44 0.19
#